data_AF-A0A6J4KEM9-F1
#
_entry.id   AF-A0A6J4KEM9-F1
#
_cell.length_a   1.000
_cell.length_b   1.000
_cell.length_c   1.000
_cell.angle_alpha   90.00
_cell.angle_beta   90.00
_cell.angle_gamma   90.00
#
_symmetry.space_group_name_H-M   'P 1'
#
loop_
_entity.id
_entity.type
_entity.pdbx_description
1 polymer ?
#
loop_
_entity_poly.entity_id
_entity_poly.type
_entity_poly.pdbx_seq_one_letter_code
_entity_poly.pdbx_strand_id
1 'polypeptide(L)'
;MGILDFLFGKAKIIEDAFFGELRFFDSKDKTLQYFEGKRYFKPIGGPIEISVYADFSGPSERQNEFFRQVEESYDEMVERIKP
;
A
#
# COMPACT_ATOMS: atom_id res chain seq x y z
N MET A 1 2.40 20.37 6.25
CA MET A 1 3.84 20.10 6.40
C MET A 1 4.03 19.33 7.68
N GLY A 2 4.24 18.03 7.54
CA GLY A 2 4.26 17.09 8.66
C GLY A 2 5.68 16.86 9.16
N ILE A 3 5.80 16.40 10.40
CA ILE A 3 7.06 16.09 11.09
C ILE A 3 7.89 15.05 10.29
N LEU A 4 7.22 14.22 9.47
CA LEU A 4 7.83 13.22 8.59
C LEU A 4 8.59 13.83 7.39
N ASP A 5 8.22 15.03 6.93
CA ASP A 5 8.87 15.73 5.80
C ASP A 5 10.28 16.20 6.18
N PHE A 6 10.55 16.39 7.49
CA PHE A 6 11.81 16.92 8.01
C PHE A 6 12.88 15.85 8.27
N LEU A 7 12.49 14.59 8.46
CA LEU A 7 13.41 13.49 8.79
C LEU A 7 13.91 12.73 7.56
N PHE A 8 13.20 12.82 6.43
CA PHE A 8 13.50 12.06 5.23
C PHE A 8 13.60 13.05 4.07
N GLY A 9 14.82 13.27 3.55
CA GLY A 9 15.02 14.11 2.37
C GLY A 9 14.02 13.78 1.27
N LYS A 10 13.52 14.81 0.55
CA LYS A 10 12.44 14.76 -0.46
C LYS A 10 11.86 13.35 -0.67
N ALA A 11 10.78 13.04 0.05
CA ALA A 11 10.07 11.78 -0.09
C ALA A 11 9.83 11.47 -1.58
N LYS A 12 10.22 10.27 -2.01
CA LYS A 12 9.99 9.83 -3.39
C LYS A 12 8.56 9.32 -3.47
N ILE A 13 7.73 10.01 -4.24
CA ILE A 13 6.31 9.71 -4.42
C ILE A 13 6.11 9.21 -5.85
N ILE A 14 5.33 8.15 -6.01
CA ILE A 14 4.87 7.65 -7.31
C ILE A 14 3.35 7.64 -7.34
N GLU A 15 2.78 7.70 -8.55
CA GLU A 15 1.36 7.45 -8.78
C GLU A 15 1.20 6.01 -9.31
N ASP A 16 0.53 5.16 -8.55
CA ASP A 16 0.18 3.81 -8.96
C ASP A 16 -1.28 3.75 -9.42
N ALA A 17 -1.56 3.05 -10.52
CA ALA A 17 -2.89 3.00 -11.11
C ALA A 17 -3.95 2.35 -10.20
N PHE A 18 -3.54 1.47 -9.29
CA PHE A 18 -4.41 0.74 -8.40
C PHE A 18 -4.40 1.29 -6.97
N PHE A 19 -3.23 1.63 -6.45
CA PHE A 19 -3.04 2.12 -5.08
C PHE A 19 -3.12 3.65 -4.96
N GLY A 20 -3.01 4.39 -6.06
CA GLY A 20 -2.93 5.85 -6.06
C GLY A 20 -1.56 6.35 -5.63
N GLU A 21 -1.54 7.47 -4.89
CA GLU A 21 -0.30 8.06 -4.40
C GLU A 21 0.42 7.16 -3.39
N LEU A 22 1.66 6.79 -3.72
CA LEU A 22 2.52 5.95 -2.88
C LEU A 22 3.83 6.65 -2.56
N ARG A 23 4.20 6.63 -1.29
CA ARG A 23 5.50 7.11 -0.79
C ARG A 23 6.47 5.95 -0.66
N PHE A 24 7.66 6.09 -1.25
CA PHE A 24 8.72 5.11 -1.10
C PHE A 24 9.52 5.33 0.18
N PHE A 25 9.66 4.28 0.98
CA PHE A 25 10.57 4.20 2.09
C PHE A 25 11.93 3.67 1.63
N ASP A 26 12.91 4.56 1.50
CA ASP A 26 14.27 4.22 1.08
C ASP A 26 15.14 3.87 2.30
N SER A 27 15.39 2.57 2.50
CA SER A 27 16.32 2.08 3.51
C SER A 27 17.71 1.79 2.90
N LYS A 28 18.74 1.87 3.76
CA LYS A 28 20.10 1.38 3.43
C LYS A 28 20.08 -0.13 3.21
N ASP A 29 19.30 -0.84 4.02
CA ASP A 29 19.01 -2.26 3.80
C ASP A 29 17.90 -2.38 2.76
N LYS A 30 18.24 -2.86 1.57
CA LYS A 30 17.32 -2.98 0.44
C LYS A 30 16.18 -3.97 0.70
N THR A 31 16.32 -4.87 1.67
CA THR A 31 15.24 -5.78 2.07
C THR A 31 14.14 -5.11 2.88
N LEU A 32 14.39 -3.88 3.39
CA LEU A 32 13.45 -3.10 4.18
C LEU A 32 12.81 -1.96 3.37
N GLN A 33 12.95 -1.96 2.05
CA GLN A 33 12.31 -0.98 1.18
C GLN A 33 10.87 -1.38 0.90
N TYR A 34 9.97 -0.40 0.94
CA TYR A 34 8.55 -0.60 0.66
C TYR A 34 7.92 0.73 0.22
N PHE A 35 6.73 0.63 -0.37
CA PHE A 35 5.84 1.77 -0.54
C PHE A 35 4.77 1.78 0.54
N GLU A 36 4.43 2.97 1.03
CA GLU A 36 3.27 3.22 1.89
C GLU A 36 2.32 4.20 1.23
N GLY A 37 1.01 4.00 1.46
CA GLY A 37 -0.01 4.91 0.97
C GLY A 37 -1.37 4.63 1.58
N LYS A 38 -2.36 5.41 1.14
CA LYS A 38 -3.75 5.27 1.55
C LYS A 38 -4.62 5.03 0.32
N ARG A 39 -5.43 3.97 0.36
CA ARG A 39 -6.48 3.72 -0.64
C ARG A 39 -7.84 3.66 0.01
N TYR A 40 -8.88 3.95 -0.75
CA TYR A 40 -10.25 3.66 -0.33
C TYR A 40 -10.53 2.16 -0.47
N PHE A 41 -10.86 1.49 0.62
CA PHE A 41 -11.22 0.08 0.65
C PHE A 41 -12.74 -0.04 0.63
N LYS A 42 -13.28 -0.35 -0.56
CA LYS A 42 -14.72 -0.38 -0.82
C LYS A 42 -15.51 -1.24 0.19
N PRO A 43 -15.07 -2.45 0.58
CA PRO A 43 -15.85 -3.31 1.46
C PRO A 43 -16.16 -2.71 2.84
N ILE A 44 -15.28 -1.85 3.37
CA ILE A 44 -15.51 -1.19 4.69
C ILE A 44 -15.90 0.28 4.57
N GLY A 45 -16.01 0.81 3.35
CA GLY A 45 -16.44 2.18 3.09
C GLY A 45 -15.48 3.26 3.61
N GLY A 46 -14.17 3.01 3.64
CA GLY A 46 -13.22 3.95 4.21
C GLY A 46 -11.78 3.77 3.73
N PRO A 47 -10.88 4.73 4.03
CA PRO A 47 -9.48 4.61 3.68
C PRO A 47 -8.77 3.58 4.55
N ILE A 48 -7.90 2.78 3.95
CA ILE A 48 -6.94 1.91 4.64
C ILE A 48 -5.51 2.37 4.35
N GLU A 49 -4.64 2.15 5.32
CA GLU A 49 -3.19 2.24 5.11
C GLU A 49 -2.68 0.93 4.52
N ILE A 50 -1.72 1.05 3.61
CA ILE A 50 -1.13 -0.09 2.93
C ILE A 50 0.38 0.07 2.96
N SER A 51 1.06 -1.05 3.15
CA SER A 51 2.49 -1.15 2.92
C SER A 51 2.73 -2.29 1.94
N VAL A 52 3.39 -1.98 0.83
CA VAL A 52 3.65 -2.94 -0.24
C VAL A 52 5.15 -3.01 -0.47
N TYR A 53 5.72 -4.19 -0.27
CA TYR A 53 7.12 -4.43 -0.61
C TYR A 53 7.31 -4.31 -2.12
N ALA A 54 8.22 -3.44 -2.56
CA ALA A 54 8.62 -3.35 -3.96
C ALA A 54 9.98 -2.68 -4.07
N ASP A 55 10.62 -2.83 -5.24
CA ASP A 55 11.74 -1.99 -5.64
C ASP A 55 11.25 -0.64 -6.18
N PHE A 56 12.14 0.17 -6.74
CA PHE A 56 11.79 1.50 -7.25
C PHE A 56 10.75 1.53 -8.39
N SER A 57 10.43 0.40 -9.00
CA SER A 57 9.46 0.33 -10.10
C SER A 57 8.01 0.41 -9.66
N GLY A 58 7.75 0.32 -8.35
CA GLY A 58 6.39 0.31 -7.78
C GLY A 58 5.85 -1.10 -7.56
N PRO A 59 4.63 -1.23 -7.04
CA PRO A 59 3.97 -2.52 -6.86
C PRO A 59 3.87 -3.32 -8.16
N SER A 60 4.07 -4.63 -8.06
CA SER A 60 3.87 -5.53 -9.19
C SER A 60 2.38 -5.72 -9.50
N GLU A 61 2.06 -6.05 -10.75
CA GLU A 61 0.69 -6.44 -11.15
C GLU A 61 0.12 -7.59 -10.30
N ARG A 62 0.98 -8.53 -9.86
CA ARG A 62 0.58 -9.62 -8.97
C ARG A 62 0.12 -9.11 -7.60
N GLN A 63 0.74 -8.06 -7.08
CA GLN A 63 0.30 -7.43 -5.83
C GLN A 63 -1.00 -6.67 -6.04
N ASN A 64 -1.13 -5.91 -7.12
CA ASN A 64 -2.38 -5.24 -7.48
C ASN A 64 -3.53 -6.24 -7.54
N GLU A 65 -3.30 -7.38 -8.19
CA GLU A 65 -4.27 -8.46 -8.32
C GLU A 65 -4.60 -9.13 -6.99
N PHE A 66 -3.61 -9.39 -6.15
CA PHE A 66 -3.84 -9.92 -4.81
C PHE A 66 -4.79 -9.03 -3.99
N PHE A 67 -4.53 -7.72 -3.98
CA PHE A 67 -5.38 -6.79 -3.23
C PHE A 67 -6.76 -6.59 -3.86
N ARG A 68 -6.91 -6.70 -5.19
CA ARG A 68 -8.22 -6.78 -5.85
C ARG A 68 -9.02 -7.97 -5.35
N GLN A 69 -8.41 -9.15 -5.31
CA GLN A 69 -9.06 -10.37 -4.83
C GLN A 69 -9.46 -10.28 -3.35
N VAL A 70 -8.63 -9.64 -2.53
CA VAL A 70 -8.98 -9.33 -1.12
C VAL A 70 -10.20 -8.41 -1.05
N GLU A 71 -10.29 -7.37 -1.87
CA GLU A 71 -11.47 -6.49 -1.92
C GLU A 71 -12.72 -7.22 -2.39
N GLU A 72 -12.61 -8.04 -3.45
CA GLU A 72 -13.73 -8.79 -4.03
C GLU A 72 -14.25 -9.90 -3.10
N SER A 73 -13.34 -10.54 -2.36
CA SER A 73 -13.66 -11.69 -1.49
C SER A 73 -13.82 -11.30 -0.01
N TYR A 74 -13.79 -10.00 0.33
CA TYR A 74 -13.71 -9.54 1.71
C TYR A 74 -14.82 -10.12 2.60
N ASP A 75 -16.07 -10.03 2.17
CA ASP A 75 -17.22 -10.49 2.97
C ASP A 75 -17.14 -12.01 3.22
N GLU A 76 -16.77 -12.79 2.21
CA GLU A 76 -16.58 -14.24 2.35
C GLU A 76 -15.42 -14.57 3.31
N MET A 77 -14.30 -13.85 3.20
CA MET A 77 -13.16 -14.01 4.12
C MET A 77 -13.60 -13.72 5.56
N VAL A 78 -14.35 -12.64 5.79
CA VAL A 78 -14.88 -12.28 7.11
C VAL A 78 -15.79 -13.36 7.67
N GLU A 79 -16.73 -13.90 6.88
CA GLU A 79 -17.60 -14.99 7.34
C GLU A 79 -16.81 -16.25 7.72
N ARG A 80 -15.76 -16.59 6.97
CA ARG A 80 -14.94 -17.79 7.21
C ARG A 80 -14.04 -17.70 8.44
N ILE A 81 -13.68 -16.50 8.89
CA ILE A 81 -12.79 -16.29 10.06
C ILE A 81 -13.57 -16.00 11.36
N LYS A 82 -14.90 -15.93 11.30
CA LYS A 82 -15.73 -15.81 12.51
C LYS A 82 -15.51 -17.05 13.41
N PRO A 83 -15.25 -16.85 14.73
CA PRO A 83 -15.10 -17.94 15.68
C PRO A 83 -16.34 -18.83 15.83
#